data_AF-Q1XE66-F1
#
_entry.id   AF-Q1XE66-F1
#
_cell.length_a   1.000
_cell.length_b   1.000
_cell.length_c   1.000
_cell.angle_alpha   90.00
_cell.angle_beta   90.00
_cell.angle_gamma   90.00
#
_symmetry.space_group_name_H-M   'P 1'
#
loop_
_entity.id
_entity.type
_entity.pdbx_description
1 polymer ?
#
loop_
_entity_poly.entity_id
_entity_poly.type
_entity_poly.pdbx_seq_one_letter_code
_entity_poly.pdbx_strand_id
1 'polypeptide(L)' 'IRYGRMPGAEKKKLVAGLLAEELDPHHLGGSDLKTLAKQVYQAYLKNLIMTKKKARSILTGKTSCTS' A
#
# COMPACT_ATOMS: atom_id res chain seq x y z
N ILE A 1 8.79 -25.98 18.64
CA ILE A 1 8.88 -24.59 18.10
C ILE A 1 9.98 -24.59 17.05
N ARG A 2 9.74 -24.05 15.85
CA ARG A 2 10.79 -23.93 14.81
C ARG A 2 11.34 -22.52 14.85
N TYR A 3 12.60 -22.38 15.25
CA TYR A 3 13.28 -21.10 15.36
C TYR A 3 13.24 -20.33 14.03
N GLY A 4 13.02 -19.01 14.10
CA GLY A 4 13.01 -18.11 12.94
C GLY A 4 11.72 -18.04 12.13
N ARG A 5 10.73 -18.92 12.35
CA ARG A 5 9.40 -18.78 11.74
C ARG A 5 8.44 -18.10 12.70
N MET A 6 7.90 -16.95 12.28
CA MET A 6 6.89 -16.22 13.03
C MET A 6 5.70 -17.12 13.36
N PRO A 7 5.31 -17.25 14.63
CA PRO A 7 4.12 -17.98 15.02
C PRO A 7 2.89 -17.45 14.29
N GLY A 8 2.02 -18.37 13.85
CA GLY A 8 0.82 -18.00 13.09
C GLY A 8 -0.11 -17.04 13.84
N ALA A 9 -0.15 -17.13 15.17
CA ALA A 9 -0.93 -16.23 16.03
C ALA A 9 -0.40 -14.79 16.00
N GLU A 10 0.92 -14.61 16.06
CA GLU A 10 1.55 -13.29 15.97
C GLU A 10 1.35 -12.68 14.58
N LYS A 11 1.52 -13.48 13.51
CA LYS A 11 1.24 -13.01 12.15
C LYS A 11 -0.19 -12.53 11.99
N LYS A 12 -1.17 -13.29 12.52
CA LYS A 12 -2.59 -12.91 12.45
C LYS A 12 -2.88 -11.65 13.27
N LYS A 13 -2.27 -11.51 14.46
CA LYS A 13 -2.40 -10.30 15.29
C LYS A 13 -1.85 -9.06 14.60
N LEU A 14 -0.68 -9.17 13.96
CA LEU A 14 -0.08 -8.07 13.21
C LEU A 14 -0.94 -7.64 12.02
N VAL A 15 -1.49 -8.60 11.26
CA VAL A 15 -2.41 -8.31 10.14
C VAL A 15 -3.71 -7.67 10.64
N ALA A 16 -4.26 -8.14 11.77
CA ALA A 16 -5.46 -7.57 12.36
C ALA A 16 -5.24 -6.13 12.86
N GLY A 17 -4.08 -5.82 13.44
CA GLY A 17 -3.73 -4.45 13.85
C GLY A 17 -3.62 -3.48 12.68
N LEU A 18 -3.07 -3.92 11.56
CA LEU A 18 -2.96 -3.11 10.34
C LEU A 18 -4.33 -2.81 9.72
N LEU A 19 -5.22 -3.80 9.72
CA LEU A 19 -6.59 -3.65 9.23
C LEU A 19 -7.44 -2.80 10.18
N ALA A 20 -7.22 -2.88 11.49
CA ALA A 20 -7.90 -2.04 12.47
C ALA A 20 -7.50 -0.56 12.35
N GLU A 21 -6.23 -0.27 12.04
CA GLU A 21 -5.75 1.10 11.79
C GLU A 21 -6.38 1.73 10.53
N GLU A 22 -6.70 0.92 9.52
CA GLU A 22 -7.41 1.39 8.32
C GLU A 22 -8.93 1.55 8.55
N LEU A 23 -9.47 1.00 9.64
CA LEU A 23 -10.90 0.87 9.90
C LEU A 23 -11.36 1.59 11.17
N ASP A 24 -10.57 2.51 11.73
CA ASP A 24 -10.98 3.34 12.87
C ASP A 24 -11.75 4.59 12.38
N PRO A 25 -13.09 4.64 12.52
CA PRO A 25 -13.92 5.71 12.00
C PRO A 25 -13.91 7.00 12.86
N HIS A 26 -13.20 7.04 14.00
CA HIS A 26 -13.25 8.18 14.94
C HIS A 26 -12.32 9.35 14.63
N HIS A 27 -11.44 9.29 13.62
CA HIS A 27 -10.59 10.43 13.23
C HIS A 27 -11.20 11.26 12.08
N LEU A 28 -12.38 11.83 12.32
CA LEU A 28 -13.19 12.60 11.37
C LEU A 28 -12.56 13.90 10.84
N GLY A 29 -11.43 14.37 11.41
CA GLY A 29 -10.76 15.62 10.99
C GLY A 29 -9.54 15.44 10.06
N GLY A 30 -8.99 14.22 9.97
CA GLY A 30 -7.89 13.87 9.05
C GLY A 30 -8.24 12.73 8.10
N SER A 31 -9.47 12.23 8.18
CA SER A 31 -10.03 11.26 7.24
C SER A 31 -10.29 11.90 5.87
N ASP A 32 -10.74 13.15 5.82
CA ASP A 32 -11.12 13.80 4.56
C ASP A 32 -9.90 14.08 3.68
N LEU A 33 -8.83 14.69 4.21
CA LEU A 33 -7.60 14.92 3.43
C LEU A 33 -6.92 13.61 2.99
N LYS A 34 -6.93 12.57 3.84
CA LYS A 34 -6.42 11.23 3.46
C LYS A 34 -7.30 10.60 2.38
N THR A 35 -8.61 10.78 2.45
CA THR A 35 -9.58 10.30 1.45
C THR A 35 -9.39 11.05 0.13
N LEU A 36 -9.26 12.37 0.17
CA LEU A 36 -8.97 13.21 -0.99
C LEU A 36 -7.64 12.83 -1.62
N ALA A 37 -6.57 12.66 -0.83
CA ALA A 37 -5.27 12.21 -1.33
C ALA A 37 -5.38 10.83 -2.02
N LYS A 38 -6.15 9.90 -1.44
CA LYS A 38 -6.43 8.60 -2.04
C LYS A 38 -7.17 8.76 -3.37
N GLN A 39 -8.21 9.59 -3.43
CA GLN A 39 -8.98 9.84 -4.65
C GLN A 39 -8.13 10.47 -5.75
N VAL A 40 -7.34 11.49 -5.43
CA VAL A 40 -6.41 12.15 -6.38
C VAL A 40 -5.37 11.16 -6.88
N TYR A 41 -4.80 10.34 -6.00
CA TYR A 41 -3.83 9.30 -6.39
C TYR A 41 -4.46 8.26 -7.33
N GLN A 42 -5.69 7.81 -7.06
CA GLN A 42 -6.39 6.87 -7.94
C GLN A 42 -6.71 7.48 -9.30
N ALA A 43 -7.14 8.75 -9.33
CA ALA A 43 -7.33 9.48 -10.59
C ALA A 43 -6.01 9.63 -11.37
N TYR A 44 -4.91 9.94 -10.70
CA TYR A 44 -3.57 10.00 -11.30
C TYR A 44 -3.18 8.69 -11.98
N LEU A 45 -3.37 7.55 -11.28
CA LEU A 45 -3.04 6.23 -11.84
C LEU A 45 -3.93 5.85 -13.03
N LYS A 46 -5.20 6.25 -13.04
CA LYS A 46 -6.14 5.95 -14.14
C LYS A 46 -5.88 6.78 -15.39
N ASN A 47 -5.56 8.05 -15.21
CA ASN A 47 -5.46 8.99 -16.33
C ASN A 47 -4.05 9.05 -16.95
N LEU A 48 -3.00 8.71 -16.20
CA LEU A 48 -1.62 8.78 -16.70
C LEU A 48 -1.02 7.39 -16.94
N ILE A 49 -0.77 7.08 -18.21
CA ILE A 49 -0.15 5.82 -18.65
C ILE A 49 1.31 5.70 -18.18
N MET A 50 2.01 6.83 -18.04
CA MET A 50 3.43 6.91 -17.65
C MET A 50 3.60 7.55 -16.27
N THR A 51 3.43 6.74 -15.22
CA THR A 51 3.64 7.19 -13.84
C THR A 51 5.13 7.28 -13.49
N LYS A 52 5.46 8.07 -12.46
CA LYS A 52 6.84 8.16 -11.93
C LYS A 52 7.44 6.79 -11.62
N LYS A 53 6.63 5.87 -11.08
CA LYS A 53 7.02 4.48 -10.81
C LYS A 53 7.43 3.74 -12.08
N LYS A 54 6.60 3.83 -13.14
CA LYS A 54 6.87 3.17 -14.42
C LYS A 54 8.10 3.76 -15.12
N ALA A 55 8.21 5.09 -15.17
CA ALA A 55 9.39 5.78 -15.71
C ALA A 55 10.67 5.38 -14.97
N ARG A 56 10.65 5.37 -13.62
CA ARG A 56 11.80 4.95 -12.82
C ARG A 56 12.16 3.48 -13.07
N SER A 57 11.18 2.60 -13.20
CA SER A 57 11.42 1.19 -13.51
C SER A 57 12.23 1.02 -14.81
N ILE A 58 11.86 1.77 -15.85
CA ILE A 58 12.57 1.80 -17.14
C ILE A 58 13.98 2.38 -16.98
N LEU A 59 14.09 3.58 -16.40
CA LEU A 59 15.37 4.28 -16.27
C LEU A 59 16.37 3.55 -15.37
N THR A 60 15.89 2.74 -14.43
CA THR A 60 16.75 1.94 -13.53
C THR A 60 16.94 0.49 -13.99
N GLY A 61 16.45 0.13 -15.18
CA GLY A 61 16.58 -1.22 -15.74
C GLY A 61 15.83 -2.30 -14.96
N LYS A 62 14.85 -1.93 -14.13
CA LYS A 62 14.04 -2.84 -13.29
C LYS A 62 12.70 -3.21 -13.95
N THR A 63 12.57 -3.03 -15.26
CA THR A 63 11.42 -3.54 -16.02
C THR A 63 11.39 -5.05 -15.84
N SER A 64 10.35 -5.58 -15.21
CA SER A 64 10.16 -7.02 -15.05
C SER A 64 10.16 -7.67 -16.44
N CYS A 65 11.29 -8.26 -16.81
CA CYS A 65 11.37 -9.23 -17.87
C CYS A 65 10.64 -10.46 -17.35
N THR A 66 9.35 -10.59 -17.67
CA THR A 66 8.72 -11.90 -17.68
C THR A 66 9.27 -12.60 -18.92
N SER A 67 10.34 -13.38 -18.75
CA SER A 67 10.68 -14.50 -19.64
C SER A 67 9.75 -15.66 -19.36
#